data_AF-A0A1U9ZVF9-F1
#
_entry.id   AF-A0A1U9ZVF9-F1
#
_cell.length_a   1.000
_cell.length_b   1.000
_cell.length_c   1.000
_cell.angle_alpha   90.00
_cell.angle_beta   90.00
_cell.angle_gamma   90.00
#
_symmetry.space_group_name_H-M   'P 1'
#
loop_
_entity.id
_entity.type
_entity.pdbx_description
1 polymer ?
#
loop_
_entity_poly.entity_id
_entity_poly.type
_entity_poly.pdbx_seq_one_letter_code
_entity_poly.pdbx_strand_id
1 'polypeptide(L)'
;MYYSSSTGKNCAITYGDGPYANTTSWKGVVISRGDGSGEDSDAGNYKYYAGPVYVSAPGQCIDVEGISPSWTSVKLNNVHCG
;
A
#
# COMPACT_ATOMS: atom_id res chain seq x y z
N MET A 1 -1.44 -5.14 -5.23
CA MET A 1 -1.08 -3.88 -5.91
C MET A 1 -1.70 -3.87 -7.29
N TYR A 2 -2.34 -2.78 -7.69
CA TYR A 2 -2.94 -2.65 -9.01
C TYR A 2 -2.53 -1.31 -9.63
N TYR A 3 -2.12 -1.33 -10.90
CA TYR A 3 -1.80 -0.15 -11.69
C TYR A 3 -2.88 0.05 -12.74
N SER A 4 -3.44 1.25 -12.81
CA SER A 4 -4.39 1.64 -13.84
C SER A 4 -3.71 2.57 -14.84
N SER A 5 -3.30 2.02 -15.98
CA SER A 5 -2.73 2.80 -17.10
C SER A 5 -3.71 3.82 -17.68
N SER A 6 -5.01 3.62 -17.52
CA SER A 6 -6.05 4.56 -17.96
C SER A 6 -6.17 5.82 -17.09
N THR A 7 -5.68 5.79 -15.85
CA THR A 7 -5.74 6.94 -14.92
C THR A 7 -4.36 7.45 -14.48
N GLY A 8 -3.27 6.75 -14.84
CA GLY A 8 -1.91 7.08 -14.40
C GLY A 8 -1.74 6.95 -12.87
N LYS A 9 -2.60 6.15 -12.22
CA LYS A 9 -2.59 5.96 -10.77
C LYS A 9 -2.17 4.55 -10.42
N ASN A 10 -1.28 4.48 -9.44
CA ASN A 10 -0.99 3.24 -8.72
C ASN A 10 -1.91 3.15 -7.50
N CYS A 11 -2.35 1.95 -7.15
CA CYS A 11 -3.06 1.71 -5.90
C CYS A 11 -2.53 0.50 -5.12
N ALA A 12 -2.56 0.63 -3.80
CA ALA A 12 -2.10 -0.38 -2.87
C ALA A 12 -3.18 -0.74 -1.85
N ILE A 13 -3.19 -2.00 -1.44
CA ILE A 13 -3.97 -2.53 -0.32
C ILE A 13 -3.07 -3.45 0.50
N THR A 14 -3.39 -3.61 1.78
CA THR A 14 -2.74 -4.59 2.65
C THR A 14 -3.79 -5.50 3.25
N TYR A 15 -3.67 -6.81 3.00
CA TYR A 15 -4.48 -7.85 3.63
C TYR A 15 -3.69 -8.54 4.74
N GLY A 16 -4.39 -9.16 5.69
CA GLY A 16 -3.75 -10.01 6.68
C GLY A 16 -3.40 -11.39 6.14
N ASP A 17 -2.26 -11.93 6.56
CA ASP A 17 -1.84 -13.30 6.30
C ASP A 17 -1.82 -14.15 7.59
N GLY A 18 -1.69 -15.47 7.43
CA GLY A 18 -1.59 -16.42 8.53
C GLY A 18 -2.65 -16.22 9.63
N PRO A 19 -2.28 -16.02 10.91
CA PRO A 19 -3.22 -15.84 12.01
C PRO A 19 -3.99 -14.50 11.95
N TYR A 20 -3.59 -13.56 11.08
CA TYR A 20 -4.24 -12.26 10.90
C TYR A 20 -5.16 -12.22 9.68
N ALA A 21 -5.26 -13.34 8.94
CA ALA A 21 -6.20 -13.49 7.84
C ALA A 21 -7.63 -13.61 8.37
N ASN A 22 -8.55 -12.80 7.83
CA ASN A 22 -9.97 -12.75 8.21
C ASN A 22 -10.26 -12.38 9.69
N THR A 23 -9.28 -11.85 10.41
CA THR A 23 -9.42 -11.39 11.79
C THR A 23 -9.27 -9.87 11.88
N THR A 24 -10.11 -9.22 12.69
CA THR A 24 -9.93 -7.80 13.02
C THR A 24 -8.61 -7.61 13.74
N SER A 25 -7.68 -6.92 13.09
CA SER A 25 -6.34 -6.65 13.57
C SER A 25 -5.85 -5.33 12.99
N TRP A 26 -4.81 -4.74 13.57
CA TRP A 26 -4.19 -3.56 13.00
C TRP A 26 -3.62 -3.89 11.61
N LYS A 27 -4.03 -3.12 10.61
CA LYS A 27 -3.50 -3.18 9.25
C LYS A 27 -3.22 -1.76 8.79
N GLY A 28 -2.19 -1.60 7.98
CA GLY A 28 -1.84 -0.33 7.37
C GLY A 28 -1.28 -0.53 5.98
N VAL A 29 -1.51 0.44 5.11
CA VAL A 29 -0.95 0.51 3.77
C VAL A 29 -0.44 1.92 3.53
N VAL A 30 0.74 2.03 2.93
CA VAL A 30 1.35 3.29 2.49
C VAL A 30 1.75 3.13 1.04
N ILE A 31 1.50 4.14 0.23
CA ILE A 31 2.00 4.25 -1.14
C ILE A 31 2.62 5.64 -1.32
N SER A 32 3.83 5.72 -1.86
CA SER A 32 4.51 6.98 -2.10
C SER A 32 5.25 6.98 -3.43
N ARG A 33 5.55 8.17 -3.95
CA ARG A 33 6.46 8.32 -5.09
C ARG A 33 7.86 7.91 -4.67
N GLY A 34 8.61 7.28 -5.55
CA GLY A 34 9.98 6.84 -5.26
C GLY A 34 10.97 7.99 -5.00
N ASP A 35 10.59 9.23 -5.30
CA ASP A 35 11.33 10.45 -4.94
C ASP A 35 10.86 11.08 -3.62
N GLY A 36 9.85 10.51 -2.96
CA GLY A 36 9.24 11.02 -1.73
C GLY A 36 8.34 12.24 -1.90
N SER A 37 8.08 12.71 -3.13
CA SER A 37 7.33 13.97 -3.38
C SER A 37 5.82 13.87 -3.18
N GLY A 38 5.29 12.68 -2.86
CA GLY A 38 3.87 12.48 -2.58
C GLY A 38 3.61 11.10 -2.00
N GLU A 39 2.65 11.02 -1.07
CA GLU A 39 2.29 9.82 -0.33
C GLU A 39 0.79 9.80 0.00
N ASP A 40 0.22 8.60 0.08
CA ASP A 40 -1.11 8.34 0.60
C ASP A 40 -1.08 7.10 1.51
N SER A 41 -1.88 7.10 2.57
CA SER A 41 -1.85 6.04 3.59
C SER A 41 -3.20 5.81 4.26
N ASP A 42 -3.44 4.57 4.67
CA ASP A 42 -4.60 4.17 5.47
C ASP A 42 -4.14 3.15 6.51
N ALA A 43 -4.52 3.35 7.78
CA ALA A 43 -4.18 2.45 8.87
C ALA A 43 -5.26 2.42 9.96
N GLY A 44 -5.52 1.23 10.48
CA GLY A 44 -6.54 1.01 11.51
C GLY A 44 -6.80 -0.46 11.79
N ASN A 45 -7.82 -0.75 12.59
CA ASN A 45 -8.26 -2.12 12.83
C ASN A 45 -9.23 -2.56 11.73
N TYR A 46 -8.76 -3.45 10.86
CA TYR A 46 -9.52 -3.96 9.72
C TYR A 46 -9.64 -5.48 9.78
N LYS A 47 -10.80 -6.01 9.39
CA LYS A 47 -11.01 -7.47 9.29
C LYS A 47 -10.35 -8.07 8.05
N TYR A 48 -10.43 -7.37 6.92
CA TYR A 48 -10.00 -7.89 5.63
C TYR A 48 -8.75 -7.17 5.12
N TYR A 49 -8.84 -5.87 4.88
CA TYR A 49 -7.72 -5.09 4.33
C TYR A 49 -7.77 -3.61 4.75
N ALA A 50 -6.62 -2.94 4.70
CA ALA A 50 -6.48 -1.49 4.67
C ALA A 50 -6.30 -1.00 3.21
N GLY A 51 -6.77 0.21 2.90
CA GLY A 51 -6.81 0.79 1.55
C GLY A 51 -8.14 0.58 0.81
N PRO A 52 -8.21 0.84 -0.51
CA PRO A 52 -7.10 1.21 -1.39
C PRO A 52 -6.64 2.66 -1.20
N VAL A 53 -5.32 2.85 -1.18
CA VAL A 53 -4.66 4.17 -1.24
C VAL A 53 -4.05 4.39 -2.61
N TYR A 54 -3.85 5.65 -3.01
CA TYR A 54 -3.47 6.00 -4.38
C TYR A 54 -2.36 7.03 -4.46
N VAL A 55 -1.47 6.86 -5.45
CA VAL A 55 -0.55 7.92 -5.87
C VAL A 55 -0.51 8.02 -7.38
N SER A 56 -0.42 9.26 -7.88
CA SER A 56 -0.10 9.54 -9.28
C SER A 56 1.42 9.69 -9.40
N ALA A 57 2.06 8.82 -10.19
CA ALA A 57 3.52 8.77 -10.35
C ALA A 57 3.91 8.52 -11.83
N PRO A 58 3.44 9.33 -12.78
CA PRO A 58 3.74 9.12 -14.20
C PRO A 58 5.25 9.25 -14.46
N GLY A 59 5.83 8.27 -15.15
CA GLY A 59 7.27 8.23 -15.46
C GLY A 59 8.17 8.02 -14.24
N GLN A 60 7.60 7.62 -13.09
CA GLN A 60 8.33 7.38 -11.85
C GLN A 60 7.98 6.01 -11.27
N CYS A 61 8.90 5.46 -10.48
CA CYS A 61 8.60 4.33 -9.61
C CYS A 61 7.92 4.80 -8.33
N ILE A 62 7.37 3.86 -7.58
CA ILE A 62 6.73 4.11 -6.30
C ILE A 62 7.26 3.19 -5.22
N ASP A 63 7.15 3.64 -3.98
CA ASP A 63 7.42 2.84 -2.80
C ASP A 63 6.08 2.44 -2.16
N VAL A 64 6.06 1.26 -1.54
CA VAL A 64 4.86 0.70 -0.94
C VAL A 64 5.23 0.03 0.37
N GLU A 65 4.43 0.25 1.40
CA GLU A 65 4.56 -0.44 2.67
C GLU A 65 3.23 -1.08 3.06
N GLY A 66 3.28 -2.34 3.49
CA GLY A 66 2.15 -3.04 4.09
C GLY A 66 2.46 -3.40 5.52
N ILE A 67 1.53 -3.11 6.43
CA ILE A 67 1.62 -3.36 7.86
C ILE A 67 0.52 -4.36 8.25
N SER A 68 0.89 -5.51 8.81
CA SER A 68 -0.04 -6.48 9.39
C SER A 68 0.74 -7.54 10.18
N PRO A 69 0.60 -7.62 11.52
CA PRO A 69 -0.09 -6.70 12.45
C PRO A 69 0.73 -5.42 12.72
N SER A 70 0.41 -4.63 13.75
CA SER A 70 1.03 -3.31 14.02
C SER A 70 2.55 -3.30 14.20
N TRP A 71 3.20 -4.44 14.42
CA TRP A 71 4.64 -4.56 14.61
C TRP A 71 5.37 -5.22 13.43
N THR A 72 4.65 -5.62 12.38
CA THR A 72 5.23 -6.24 11.19
C THR A 72 4.92 -5.38 9.98
N SER A 73 5.97 -4.91 9.30
CA SER A 73 5.83 -4.24 8.02
C SER A 73 6.73 -4.83 6.94
N VAL A 74 6.23 -4.78 5.70
CA VAL A 74 6.95 -5.17 4.49
C VAL A 74 6.98 -3.95 3.59
N LYS A 75 8.19 -3.48 3.28
CA LYS A 75 8.40 -2.35 2.38
C LYS A 75 9.03 -2.80 1.06
N LEU A 76 8.46 -2.34 -0.04
CA LEU A 76 8.97 -2.53 -1.39
C LEU A 76 9.28 -1.15 -1.96
N ASN A 77 10.55 -0.89 -2.23
CA ASN A 77 10.99 0.39 -2.78
C ASN A 77 11.19 0.28 -4.29
N ASN A 78 10.94 1.38 -5.00
CA ASN A 78 11.19 1.54 -6.43
C ASN A 78 10.52 0.46 -7.29
N VAL A 79 9.25 0.17 -6.98
CA VAL A 79 8.40 -0.81 -7.69
C VAL A 79 7.38 -0.09 -8.60
N HIS A 80 6.75 -0.85 -9.50
CA HIS A 80 5.67 -0.34 -10.37
C HIS A 80 6.02 0.96 -11.11
N CYS A 81 7.18 0.97 -11.77
CA CYS A 81 7.67 2.09 -12.57
C CYS A 81 6.90 2.22 -13.89
N GLY A 82 6.25 3.37 -14.14
CA GLY A 82 5.49 3.60 -15.38
C GLY A 82 4.68 4.89 -15.41
#